data_AF-A0AAP9WKZ8-F1
#
_entry.id   AF-A0AAP9WKZ8-F1
#
_cell.length_a   1.000
_cell.length_b   1.000
_cell.length_c   1.000
_cell.angle_alpha   90.00
_cell.angle_beta   90.00
_cell.angle_gamma   90.00
#
_symmetry.space_group_name_H-M   'P 1'
#
loop_
_entity.id
_entity.type
_entity.pdbx_description
1 polymer ?
#
loop_
_entity_poly.entity_id
_entity_poly.type
_entity_poly.pdbx_seq_one_letter_code
_entity_poly.pdbx_strand_id
1 'polypeptide(L)'
;MLTVGNLKIQMKQSIVFFIVLFCTMSMRIEYSVKPSCGDFLERIHKKPKHLEFIECKKEKDSQISVLQARYQVKGTFASSVEKYLIHAFGMQPLRHICCIWETVPNEEGSRYGSFKGGEFYYSIDMGADGAFGERKDWSKIDWFYVTVELPLNTP
;
A
#
# COMPACT_ATOMS: atom_id res chain seq x y z
N MET A 1 -50.71 54.39 -3.62
CA MET A 1 -49.49 54.67 -4.41
C MET A 1 -48.32 54.02 -3.70
N LEU A 2 -48.08 52.73 -3.95
CA LEU A 2 -47.08 51.92 -3.24
C LEU A 2 -45.73 52.06 -3.93
N THR A 3 -44.74 52.52 -3.16
CA THR A 3 -43.42 52.92 -3.60
C THR A 3 -42.54 51.71 -3.95
N VAL A 4 -42.13 51.65 -5.21
CA VAL A 4 -41.32 50.60 -5.87
C VAL A 4 -39.90 50.44 -5.29
N GLY A 5 -39.47 51.31 -4.37
CA GLY A 5 -38.11 51.32 -3.81
C GLY A 5 -37.80 50.27 -2.73
N ASN A 6 -38.80 49.77 -2.00
CA ASN A 6 -38.58 48.88 -0.84
C ASN A 6 -38.42 47.39 -1.20
N LEU A 7 -38.83 46.97 -2.39
CA LEU A 7 -38.77 45.55 -2.80
C LEU A 7 -37.35 45.09 -3.19
N LYS A 8 -36.49 45.99 -3.69
CA LYS A 8 -35.16 45.64 -4.21
C LYS A 8 -34.12 45.31 -3.12
N ILE A 9 -34.28 45.88 -1.92
CA ILE A 9 -33.30 45.74 -0.82
C ILE A 9 -33.57 44.45 -0.03
N GLN A 10 -34.83 44.11 0.21
CA GLN A 10 -35.26 42.86 0.85
C GLN A 10 -34.82 41.61 0.08
N MET A 11 -34.94 41.61 -1.27
CA MET A 11 -34.45 40.51 -2.10
C MET A 11 -32.93 40.33 -2.04
N LYS A 12 -32.15 41.42 -1.96
CA LYS A 12 -30.68 41.36 -1.98
C LYS A 12 -30.09 40.79 -0.69
N GLN A 13 -30.68 41.11 0.47
CA GLN A 13 -30.24 40.59 1.77
C GLN A 13 -30.61 39.10 1.97
N SER A 14 -31.79 38.67 1.50
CA SER A 14 -32.18 37.25 1.55
C SER A 14 -31.32 36.34 0.68
N ILE A 15 -30.90 36.80 -0.51
CA ILE A 15 -30.05 36.01 -1.42
C ILE A 15 -28.67 35.78 -0.80
N VAL A 16 -28.06 36.79 -0.17
CA VAL A 16 -26.75 36.66 0.49
C VAL A 16 -26.83 35.70 1.67
N PHE A 17 -27.91 35.74 2.46
CA PHE A 17 -28.09 34.84 3.60
C PHE A 17 -28.26 33.37 3.16
N PHE A 18 -28.99 33.11 2.07
CA PHE A 18 -29.15 31.76 1.52
C PHE A 18 -27.85 31.19 0.93
N ILE A 19 -27.01 32.02 0.32
CA ILE A 19 -25.70 31.59 -0.23
C ILE A 19 -24.73 31.23 0.91
N VAL A 20 -24.71 32.00 2.00
CA VAL A 20 -23.87 31.71 3.17
C VAL A 20 -24.33 30.45 3.88
N LEU A 21 -25.65 30.22 3.98
CA LEU A 21 -26.21 29.01 4.59
C LEU A 21 -25.89 27.75 3.75
N PHE A 22 -25.95 27.83 2.41
CA PHE A 22 -25.58 26.74 1.51
C PHE A 22 -24.09 26.37 1.60
N CYS A 23 -23.20 27.34 1.85
CA CYS A 23 -21.77 27.07 2.04
C CYS A 23 -21.47 26.30 3.34
N THR A 24 -22.31 26.41 4.38
CA THR A 24 -22.13 25.64 5.63
C THR A 24 -22.61 24.19 5.54
N MET A 25 -23.49 23.86 4.58
CA MET A 25 -23.83 22.48 4.21
C MET A 25 -22.85 21.92 3.17
N SER A 26 -21.56 22.09 3.44
CA SER A 26 -20.51 21.36 2.71
C SER A 26 -20.66 19.87 3.02
N MET A 27 -21.49 19.16 2.25
CA MET A 27 -21.50 17.70 2.22
C MET A 27 -20.06 17.27 1.90
N ARG A 28 -19.38 16.71 2.90
CA ARG A 28 -18.11 16.02 2.67
C ARG A 28 -18.46 14.82 1.79
N ILE A 29 -18.08 14.86 0.52
CA ILE A 29 -18.14 13.69 -0.34
C ILE A 29 -17.02 12.76 0.17
N GLU A 30 -17.38 11.75 0.95
CA GLU A 30 -16.49 10.64 1.29
C GLU A 30 -16.31 9.79 0.03
N TYR A 31 -15.29 10.14 -0.77
CA TYR A 31 -14.91 9.33 -1.91
C TYR A 31 -14.14 8.11 -1.40
N SER A 32 -14.84 7.01 -1.18
CA SER A 32 -14.20 5.72 -0.88
C SER A 32 -13.45 5.25 -2.11
N VAL A 33 -12.12 5.36 -2.08
CA VAL A 33 -11.26 4.84 -3.14
C VAL A 33 -11.32 3.33 -3.06
N LYS A 34 -11.93 2.68 -4.05
CA LYS A 34 -11.89 1.22 -4.13
C LYS A 34 -10.46 0.77 -4.45
N PRO A 35 -9.89 -0.16 -3.67
CA PRO A 35 -8.57 -0.69 -3.99
C PRO A 35 -8.61 -1.45 -5.31
N SER A 36 -7.67 -1.11 -6.20
CA SER A 36 -7.46 -1.79 -7.48
C SER A 36 -6.08 -2.43 -7.54
N CYS A 37 -5.98 -3.55 -8.26
CA CYS A 37 -4.71 -4.23 -8.48
C CYS A 37 -3.72 -3.35 -9.26
N GLY A 38 -2.44 -3.58 -9.03
CA GLY A 38 -1.35 -2.95 -9.79
C GLY A 38 -0.04 -3.00 -9.02
N ASP A 39 0.92 -2.21 -9.47
CA ASP A 39 2.18 -2.02 -8.77
C ASP A 39 1.96 -1.14 -7.53
N PHE A 40 1.81 -1.78 -6.37
CA PHE A 40 1.59 -1.10 -5.10
C PHE A 40 2.79 -0.27 -4.66
N LEU A 41 4.01 -0.78 -4.86
CA LEU A 41 5.21 -0.08 -4.42
C LEU A 41 5.47 1.17 -5.28
N GLU A 42 5.17 1.12 -6.57
CA GLU A 42 5.21 2.28 -7.45
C GLU A 42 4.15 3.31 -7.04
N ARG A 43 2.91 2.86 -6.79
CA ARG A 43 1.79 3.72 -6.38
C ARG A 43 2.06 4.50 -5.10
N ILE A 44 2.73 3.88 -4.13
CA ILE A 44 3.12 4.55 -2.87
C ILE A 44 4.49 5.24 -2.94
N HIS A 45 5.13 5.26 -4.11
CA HIS A 45 6.46 5.84 -4.35
C HIS A 45 7.55 5.25 -3.43
N LYS A 46 7.49 3.95 -3.16
CA LYS A 46 8.44 3.18 -2.34
C LYS A 46 8.97 1.94 -3.04
N LYS A 47 9.06 1.96 -4.38
CA LYS A 47 9.62 0.85 -5.15
C LYS A 47 11.15 0.92 -5.15
N PRO A 48 11.87 -0.09 -4.61
CA PRO A 48 13.31 -0.13 -4.68
C PRO A 48 13.79 -0.34 -6.12
N LYS A 49 15.00 0.15 -6.42
CA LYS A 49 15.67 -0.13 -7.69
C LYS A 49 15.86 -1.64 -7.88
N HIS A 50 15.86 -2.10 -9.13
CA HIS A 50 16.02 -3.51 -9.53
C HIS A 50 14.90 -4.47 -9.12
N LEU A 51 13.89 -4.02 -8.39
CA LEU A 51 12.71 -4.81 -8.11
C LEU A 51 11.71 -4.67 -9.27
N GLU A 52 11.46 -5.76 -9.97
CA GLU A 52 10.60 -5.80 -11.15
C GLU A 52 9.19 -6.24 -10.75
N PHE A 53 8.17 -5.51 -11.21
CA PHE A 53 6.79 -5.90 -11.00
C PHE A 53 6.42 -6.99 -12.01
N ILE A 54 5.84 -8.09 -11.53
CA ILE A 54 5.40 -9.21 -12.36
C ILE A 54 3.92 -9.05 -12.65
N GLU A 55 3.10 -9.05 -11.60
CA GLU A 55 1.66 -9.06 -11.71
C GLU A 55 0.99 -8.66 -10.40
N CYS A 56 -0.31 -8.39 -10.48
CA CYS A 56 -1.16 -8.30 -9.32
C CYS A 56 -2.44 -9.10 -9.57
N LYS A 57 -2.82 -9.93 -8.59
CA LYS A 57 -4.02 -10.76 -8.65
C LYS A 57 -4.83 -10.62 -7.37
N LYS A 58 -6.12 -10.93 -7.47
CA LYS A 58 -6.96 -11.13 -6.29
C LYS A 58 -6.76 -12.57 -5.81
N GLU A 59 -6.29 -12.72 -4.59
CA GLU A 59 -6.01 -14.00 -3.95
C GLU A 59 -6.82 -14.14 -2.65
N LYS A 60 -6.76 -15.33 -2.05
CA LYS A 60 -7.23 -15.56 -0.68
C LYS A 60 -6.02 -15.89 0.19
N ASP A 61 -5.75 -15.03 1.15
CA ASP A 61 -4.89 -15.39 2.29
C ASP A 61 -5.81 -15.87 3.42
N SER A 62 -5.74 -17.16 3.72
CA SER A 62 -6.62 -17.83 4.67
C SER A 62 -8.11 -17.59 4.33
N GLN A 63 -8.85 -16.83 5.15
CA GLN A 63 -10.25 -16.49 4.90
C GLN A 63 -10.44 -15.06 4.34
N ILE A 64 -9.35 -14.29 4.19
CA ILE A 64 -9.38 -12.89 3.80
C ILE A 64 -9.05 -12.78 2.32
N SER A 65 -9.90 -12.08 1.56
CA SER A 65 -9.56 -11.74 0.18
C SER A 65 -8.51 -10.62 0.18
N VAL A 66 -7.42 -10.83 -0.54
CA VAL A 66 -6.33 -9.85 -0.68
C VAL A 66 -6.15 -9.52 -2.16
N LEU A 67 -5.66 -8.32 -2.45
CA LEU A 67 -4.96 -8.06 -3.70
C LEU A 67 -3.48 -8.29 -3.44
N GLN A 68 -2.86 -9.20 -4.18
CA GLN A 68 -1.47 -9.59 -4.01
C GLN A 68 -0.68 -9.14 -5.25
N ALA A 69 0.25 -8.20 -5.05
CA ALA A 69 1.22 -7.80 -6.05
C ALA A 69 2.50 -8.63 -5.86
N ARG A 70 2.99 -9.22 -6.95
CA ARG A 70 4.22 -10.04 -6.98
C ARG A 70 5.31 -9.34 -7.76
N TYR A 71 6.52 -9.44 -7.24
CA TYR A 71 7.71 -8.84 -7.81
C TYR A 71 8.85 -9.86 -7.81
N GLN A 72 9.86 -9.62 -8.64
CA GLN A 72 11.11 -10.38 -8.64
C GLN A 72 12.32 -9.47 -8.64
N VAL A 73 13.42 -9.96 -8.08
CA VAL A 73 14.73 -9.32 -8.16
C VAL A 73 15.81 -10.38 -8.37
N LYS A 74 16.77 -10.11 -9.24
CA LYS A 74 17.94 -10.99 -9.42
C LYS A 74 18.70 -11.15 -8.12
N GLY A 75 19.22 -12.35 -7.85
CA GLY A 75 19.99 -12.62 -6.63
C GLY A 75 21.17 -11.69 -6.39
N THR A 76 21.79 -11.15 -7.45
CA THR A 76 22.84 -10.12 -7.37
C THR A 76 22.40 -8.83 -6.69
N PHE A 77 21.10 -8.48 -6.73
CA PHE A 77 20.53 -7.29 -6.12
C PHE A 77 19.68 -7.59 -4.89
N ALA A 78 19.43 -8.86 -4.57
CA ALA A 78 18.53 -9.27 -3.49
C ALA A 78 18.92 -8.66 -2.14
N SER A 79 20.21 -8.60 -1.79
CA SER A 79 20.65 -8.00 -0.52
C SER A 79 20.34 -6.49 -0.45
N SER A 80 20.41 -5.79 -1.58
CA SER A 80 20.07 -4.35 -1.62
C SER A 80 18.57 -4.12 -1.46
N VAL A 81 17.74 -4.97 -2.07
CA VAL A 81 16.29 -4.91 -1.94
C VAL A 81 15.86 -5.28 -0.53
N GLU A 82 16.37 -6.38 0.03
CA GLU A 82 16.06 -6.79 1.41
C GLU A 82 16.36 -5.65 2.41
N LYS A 83 17.57 -5.06 2.34
CA LYS A 83 17.93 -3.92 3.20
C LYS A 83 16.96 -2.75 3.06
N TYR A 84 16.52 -2.45 1.84
CA TYR A 84 15.51 -1.42 1.61
C TYR A 84 14.19 -1.79 2.28
N LEU A 85 13.71 -3.02 2.12
CA LEU A 85 12.43 -3.47 2.68
C LEU A 85 12.45 -3.48 4.22
N ILE A 86 13.57 -3.90 4.82
CA ILE A 86 13.80 -3.80 6.27
C ILE A 86 13.69 -2.33 6.72
N HIS A 87 14.42 -1.42 6.08
CA HIS A 87 14.46 -0.02 6.49
C HIS A 87 13.14 0.73 6.22
N ALA A 88 12.50 0.49 5.08
CA ALA A 88 11.31 1.22 4.65
C ALA A 88 10.03 0.71 5.31
N PHE A 89 9.96 -0.59 5.63
CA PHE A 89 8.73 -1.25 6.05
C PHE A 89 8.85 -2.06 7.34
N GLY A 90 10.05 -2.17 7.93
CA GLY A 90 10.25 -2.96 9.16
C GLY A 90 10.18 -4.48 8.95
N MET A 91 10.36 -4.95 7.72
CA MET A 91 10.43 -6.38 7.39
C MET A 91 11.56 -7.05 8.17
N GLN A 92 11.36 -8.28 8.67
CA GLN A 92 12.45 -9.03 9.30
C GLN A 92 13.47 -9.48 8.25
N PRO A 93 14.77 -9.63 8.61
CA PRO A 93 15.77 -10.14 7.68
C PRO A 93 15.49 -11.59 7.32
N LEU A 94 15.80 -11.96 6.07
CA LEU A 94 15.67 -13.32 5.60
C LEU A 94 16.64 -14.24 6.36
N ARG A 95 16.15 -15.43 6.69
CA ARG A 95 16.96 -16.54 7.19
C ARG A 95 16.84 -17.71 6.24
N HIS A 96 17.92 -18.47 6.12
CA HIS A 96 17.87 -19.73 5.42
C HIS A 96 17.37 -20.80 6.37
N ILE A 97 16.22 -21.40 6.05
CA ILE A 97 15.62 -22.48 6.82
C ILE A 97 15.39 -23.65 5.86
N CYS A 98 16.08 -24.77 6.12
CA CYS A 98 16.21 -25.92 5.20
C CYS A 98 16.81 -25.55 3.86
N CYS A 99 16.00 -24.90 3.04
CA CYS A 99 16.02 -24.95 1.59
C CYS A 99 15.40 -23.70 0.97
N ILE A 100 14.92 -22.78 1.83
CA ILE A 100 14.28 -21.54 1.44
C ILE A 100 14.89 -20.38 2.23
N TRP A 101 14.84 -19.21 1.61
CA TRP A 101 15.05 -17.93 2.25
C TRP A 101 13.69 -17.34 2.57
N GLU A 102 13.41 -17.11 3.84
CA GLU A 102 12.15 -16.53 4.28
C GLU A 102 12.35 -15.58 5.46
N THR A 103 11.42 -14.66 5.66
CA THR A 103 11.34 -13.85 6.88
C THR A 103 10.99 -14.75 8.07
N VAL A 104 11.55 -14.49 9.24
CA VAL A 104 11.27 -15.26 10.47
C VAL A 104 10.76 -14.31 11.54
N PRO A 105 9.72 -14.68 12.31
CA PRO A 105 9.22 -13.84 13.38
C PRO A 105 10.33 -13.43 14.36
N ASN A 106 10.31 -12.17 14.78
CA ASN A 106 11.10 -11.69 15.91
C ASN A 106 10.46 -12.13 17.24
N GLU A 107 11.04 -11.70 18.36
CA GLU A 107 10.54 -12.03 19.71
C GLU A 107 9.11 -11.54 19.98
N GLU A 108 8.68 -10.50 19.26
CA GLU A 108 7.33 -9.93 19.34
C GLU A 108 6.34 -10.61 18.38
N GLY A 109 6.79 -11.61 17.61
CA GLY A 109 5.99 -12.32 16.62
C GLY A 109 5.83 -11.58 15.28
N SER A 110 6.46 -10.40 15.12
CA SER A 110 6.44 -9.66 13.86
C SER A 110 7.40 -10.28 12.85
N ARG A 111 6.91 -10.54 11.64
CA ARG A 111 7.65 -11.18 10.53
C ARG A 111 7.70 -10.29 9.30
N TYR A 112 6.53 -9.84 8.85
CA TYR A 112 6.36 -9.07 7.61
C TYR A 112 6.64 -7.58 7.81
N GLY A 113 7.02 -6.91 6.72
CA GLY A 113 7.01 -5.46 6.67
C GLY A 113 5.58 -4.94 6.56
N SER A 114 5.37 -3.68 6.93
CA SER A 114 4.07 -3.02 6.84
C SER A 114 4.16 -1.59 6.33
N PHE A 115 3.10 -1.14 5.67
CA PHE A 115 2.95 0.26 5.28
C PHE A 115 1.49 0.70 5.38
N LYS A 116 1.25 1.87 5.96
CA LYS A 116 -0.07 2.52 5.99
C LYS A 116 -0.08 3.69 5.00
N GLY A 117 -0.84 3.55 3.92
CA GLY A 117 -1.00 4.57 2.88
C GLY A 117 -2.45 5.02 2.78
N GLY A 118 -2.80 6.14 3.42
CA GLY A 118 -4.20 6.57 3.54
C GLY A 118 -5.02 5.56 4.34
N GLU A 119 -6.10 5.05 3.74
CA GLU A 119 -6.98 4.03 4.33
C GLU A 119 -6.45 2.60 4.13
N PHE A 120 -5.40 2.44 3.32
CA PHE A 120 -4.88 1.13 2.96
C PHE A 120 -3.74 0.70 3.88
N TYR A 121 -3.75 -0.58 4.22
CA TYR A 121 -2.67 -1.26 4.91
C TYR A 121 -2.07 -2.33 3.99
N TYR A 122 -0.75 -2.29 3.84
CA TYR A 122 0.01 -3.22 3.02
C TYR A 122 0.87 -4.10 3.92
N SER A 123 0.87 -5.40 3.66
CA SER A 123 1.84 -6.36 4.19
C SER A 123 2.91 -6.64 3.13
N ILE A 124 4.18 -6.68 3.52
CA ILE A 124 5.31 -6.86 2.61
C ILE A 124 6.14 -8.05 3.08
N ASP A 125 6.36 -9.03 2.19
CA ASP A 125 7.23 -10.17 2.45
C ASP A 125 8.22 -10.39 1.30
N MET A 126 9.32 -11.07 1.60
CA MET A 126 10.34 -11.44 0.63
C MET A 126 10.80 -12.87 0.87
N GLY A 127 11.15 -13.59 -0.20
CA GLY A 127 11.73 -14.92 -0.07
C GLY A 127 12.28 -15.48 -1.37
N ALA A 128 12.87 -16.66 -1.30
CA ALA A 128 13.34 -17.41 -2.45
C ALA A 128 13.46 -18.90 -2.11
N ASP A 129 13.23 -19.76 -3.09
CA ASP A 129 13.67 -21.15 -3.02
C ASP A 129 15.18 -21.21 -3.34
N GLY A 130 15.94 -22.04 -2.62
CA GLY A 130 17.36 -22.18 -2.91
C GLY A 130 18.15 -23.04 -1.94
N ALA A 131 18.95 -23.95 -2.51
CA ALA A 131 19.90 -24.78 -1.76
C ALA A 131 21.10 -24.00 -1.19
N PHE A 132 21.35 -22.79 -1.69
CA PHE A 132 22.47 -21.95 -1.24
C PHE A 132 22.10 -21.25 0.09
N GLY A 133 22.63 -21.78 1.20
CA GLY A 133 22.30 -21.31 2.55
C GLY A 133 23.09 -20.10 3.05
N GLU A 134 24.09 -19.64 2.30
CA GLU A 134 24.88 -18.48 2.69
C GLU A 134 24.54 -17.22 1.89
N ARG A 135 24.52 -16.07 2.56
CA ARG A 135 24.24 -14.76 1.94
C ARG A 135 25.23 -14.39 0.83
N LYS A 136 26.49 -14.84 0.94
CA LYS A 136 27.51 -14.63 -0.09
C LYS A 136 27.16 -15.28 -1.43
N ASP A 137 26.32 -16.32 -1.39
CA ASP A 137 25.91 -17.11 -2.55
C ASP A 137 24.59 -16.62 -3.17
N TRP A 138 23.99 -15.53 -2.67
CA TRP A 138 22.74 -15.00 -3.21
C TRP A 138 22.81 -14.67 -4.70
N SER A 139 23.99 -14.28 -5.20
CA SER A 139 24.20 -14.04 -6.63
C SER A 139 24.01 -15.29 -7.51
N LYS A 140 24.03 -16.50 -6.93
CA LYS A 140 23.78 -17.78 -7.60
C LYS A 140 22.29 -18.18 -7.61
N ILE A 141 21.46 -17.49 -6.83
CA ILE A 141 20.00 -17.69 -6.84
C ILE A 141 19.43 -16.80 -7.94
N ASP A 142 18.69 -17.40 -8.88
CA ASP A 142 18.20 -16.67 -10.04
C ASP A 142 17.27 -15.52 -9.64
N TRP A 143 16.35 -15.78 -8.72
CA TRP A 143 15.29 -14.86 -8.34
C TRP A 143 14.97 -14.94 -6.87
N PHE A 144 14.82 -13.77 -6.26
CA PHE A 144 14.04 -13.59 -5.05
C PHE A 144 12.72 -12.93 -5.42
N TYR A 145 11.68 -13.28 -4.69
CA TYR A 145 10.34 -12.76 -4.86
C TYR A 145 9.98 -11.85 -3.70
N VAL A 146 9.30 -10.76 -4.02
CA VAL A 146 8.65 -9.90 -3.03
C VAL A 146 7.16 -9.98 -3.27
N THR A 147 6.39 -10.06 -2.19
CA THR A 147 4.94 -10.09 -2.21
C THR A 147 4.43 -8.91 -1.41
N VAL A 148 3.52 -8.13 -1.99
CA VAL A 148 2.83 -7.04 -1.30
C VAL A 148 1.34 -7.31 -1.32
N GLU A 149 0.76 -7.46 -0.14
CA GLU A 149 -0.65 -7.77 0.03
C GLU A 149 -1.42 -6.59 0.57
N LEU A 150 -2.59 -6.38 -0.01
CA LEU A 150 -3.60 -5.44 0.43
C LEU A 150 -4.89 -6.19 0.76
N PRO A 151 -5.28 -6.31 2.04
CA PRO A 151 -6.55 -6.88 2.44
C PRO A 151 -7.73 -6.08 1.88
N LEU A 152 -8.72 -6.77 1.29
CA LEU A 152 -9.93 -6.15 0.75
C LEU A 152 -11.05 -6.01 1.79
N ASN A 153 -11.01 -6.86 2.83
CA ASN A 153 -11.94 -6.85 3.94
C ASN A 153 -11.13 -6.76 5.23
N THR A 154 -10.89 -5.55 5.72
CA THR A 154 -10.47 -5.37 7.11
C THR A 154 -11.71 -5.49 8.00
N PRO A 155 -11.67 -6.27 9.10
CA PRO A 155 -12.80 -6.37 10.04
C PRO A 155 -13.15 -5.02 10.68
#